data_AF-G8Y1Y6-F1
#
_entry.id   AF-G8Y1Y6-F1
#
_cell.length_a   1.000
_cell.length_b   1.000
_cell.length_c   1.000
_cell.angle_alpha   90.00
_cell.angle_beta   90.00
_cell.angle_gamma   90.00
#
_symmetry.space_group_name_H-M   'P 1'
#
loop_
_entity.id
_entity.type
_entity.pdbx_description
1 polymer ?
#
loop_
_entity_poly.entity_id
_entity_poly.type
_entity_poly.pdbx_seq_one_letter_code
_entity_poly.pdbx_strand_id
1 'polypeptide(L)'
;MVCCLSLKFIITTIIAIYGLYLYSYKCPSLDRGVIGDGVDKVLHPLTHHHNKVCDGLNKGVDFASPYVAKVQQGLDQHVFAHPLAKQYEVESKLETVKAYHNAYVWPYVVKMFEYIEILELHLCEHLTQQWAKLKLLISKYT
;
A
#
# COMPACT_ATOMS: atom_id res chain seq x y z
N MET A 1 -24.92 -15.33 -5.99
CA MET A 1 -25.34 -14.08 -6.64
C MET A 1 -24.31 -12.99 -6.30
N VAL A 2 -23.13 -13.04 -6.91
CA VAL A 2 -21.97 -12.14 -6.60
C VAL A 2 -21.39 -11.55 -7.91
N CYS A 3 -22.11 -11.67 -9.03
CA CYS A 3 -21.54 -11.37 -10.35
C CYS A 3 -21.74 -9.90 -10.80
N CYS A 4 -22.52 -9.11 -10.06
CA CYS A 4 -22.76 -7.68 -10.30
C CYS A 4 -22.35 -6.83 -9.10
N LEU A 5 -21.23 -7.15 -8.43
CA LEU A 5 -20.52 -6.07 -7.74
C LEU A 5 -20.12 -5.08 -8.83
N SER A 6 -20.81 -3.93 -8.86
CA SER A 6 -20.65 -2.86 -9.84
C SER A 6 -19.17 -2.66 -10.14
N LEU A 7 -18.76 -2.66 -11.41
CA LEU A 7 -17.36 -2.51 -11.86
C LEU A 7 -16.58 -1.45 -11.07
N LYS A 8 -17.27 -0.35 -10.69
CA LYS A 8 -16.78 0.70 -9.81
C LYS A 8 -16.21 0.17 -8.49
N PHE A 9 -16.93 -0.70 -7.80
CA PHE A 9 -16.51 -1.29 -6.52
C PHE A 9 -15.25 -2.13 -6.68
N ILE A 10 -15.17 -2.96 -7.73
CA ILE A 10 -13.97 -3.76 -8.01
C ILE A 10 -12.76 -2.85 -8.23
N ILE A 11 -12.91 -1.82 -9.07
CA ILE A 11 -11.83 -0.85 -9.33
C ILE A 11 -11.43 -0.14 -8.04
N THR A 12 -12.39 0.35 -7.24
CA THR A 12 -12.10 1.02 -5.97
C THR A 12 -11.37 0.11 -5.00
N THR A 13 -11.78 -1.17 -4.89
CA THR A 13 -11.10 -2.14 -4.03
C THR A 13 -9.67 -2.42 -4.50
N ILE A 14 -9.45 -2.58 -5.81
CA ILE A 14 -8.10 -2.77 -6.37
C ILE A 14 -7.23 -1.55 -6.05
N ILE A 15 -7.73 -0.33 -6.27
CA ILE A 15 -7.00 0.90 -5.97
C ILE A 15 -6.70 0.99 -4.46
N ALA A 16 -7.65 0.65 -3.60
CA ALA A 16 -7.45 0.68 -2.15
C ALA A 16 -6.39 -0.34 -1.70
N ILE A 17 -6.45 -1.58 -2.19
CA ILE A 17 -5.46 -2.62 -1.89
C ILE A 17 -4.08 -2.22 -2.41
N TYR A 18 -4.01 -1.69 -3.62
CA TYR A 18 -2.76 -1.24 -4.23
C TYR A 18 -2.16 -0.03 -3.48
N GLY A 19 -3.00 0.92 -3.07
CA GLY A 19 -2.59 2.04 -2.23
C GLY A 19 -2.06 1.57 -0.88
N LEU A 20 -2.71 0.59 -0.25
CA LEU A 20 -2.25 -0.01 1.01
C LEU A 20 -0.90 -0.74 0.84
N TYR A 21 -0.73 -1.49 -0.25
CA TYR A 21 0.52 -2.13 -0.63
C TYR A 21 1.65 -1.10 -0.79
N LEU A 22 1.40 -0.02 -1.53
CA LEU A 22 2.39 1.04 -1.72
C LEU A 22 2.76 1.69 -0.39
N TYR A 23 1.75 2.12 0.38
CA TYR A 23 1.93 2.82 1.64
C TYR A 23 2.67 1.99 2.70
N SER A 24 2.23 0.74 2.89
CA SER A 24 2.63 -0.06 4.05
C SER A 24 3.81 -0.99 3.77
N TYR A 25 4.11 -1.25 2.49
CA TYR A 25 5.13 -2.22 2.09
C TYR A 25 6.14 -1.65 1.09
N LYS A 26 5.69 -1.18 -0.08
CA LYS A 26 6.62 -0.82 -1.17
C LYS A 26 7.42 0.45 -0.88
N CYS A 27 6.77 1.57 -0.56
CA CYS A 27 7.44 2.84 -0.31
C CYS A 27 8.40 2.79 0.90
N PRO A 28 8.03 2.20 2.05
CA PRO A 28 8.95 2.02 3.16
C PRO A 28 10.13 1.08 2.86
N SER A 29 9.96 0.13 1.93
CA SER A 29 11.03 -0.78 1.50
C SER A 29 12.01 -0.08 0.55
N LEU A 30 11.52 0.85 -0.29
CA LEU A 30 12.36 1.67 -1.17
C LEU A 30 13.19 2.68 -0.39
N ASP A 31 12.59 3.33 0.61
CA ASP A 31 13.28 4.28 1.48
C ASP A 31 14.38 3.62 2.32
N ARG A 32 14.09 2.42 2.87
CA ARG A 32 15.08 1.60 3.59
C ARG A 32 16.16 0.99 2.70
N GLY A 33 15.86 0.71 1.42
CA GLY A 33 16.82 0.13 0.47
C GLY A 33 17.99 1.05 0.10
N VAL A 34 17.93 2.35 0.43
CA VAL A 34 19.04 3.30 0.22
C VAL A 34 20.05 3.26 1.37
N ILE A 35 19.66 2.77 2.55
CA ILE A 35 20.47 2.78 3.77
C ILE A 35 20.34 1.43 4.49
N GLY A 36 21.05 0.40 4.00
CA GLY A 36 21.63 -0.58 4.94
C GLY A 36 21.12 -2.01 4.98
N ASP A 37 20.48 -2.56 3.94
CA ASP A 37 20.40 -4.03 3.82
C ASP A 37 20.74 -4.48 2.40
N GLY A 38 21.72 -5.38 2.32
CA GLY A 38 22.52 -5.68 1.14
C GLY A 38 21.75 -6.17 -0.08
N VAL A 39 22.17 -5.66 -1.24
CA VAL A 39 22.49 -6.36 -2.50
C VAL A 39 21.44 -7.26 -3.19
N ASP A 40 20.39 -7.75 -2.54
CA ASP A 40 19.52 -8.81 -3.09
C ASP A 40 18.03 -8.46 -3.25
N LYS A 41 17.59 -7.23 -2.98
CA LYS A 41 16.28 -6.78 -3.46
C LYS A 41 16.44 -6.19 -4.85
N VAL A 42 16.53 -7.11 -5.82
CA VAL A 42 16.25 -6.96 -7.25
C VAL A 42 15.85 -5.53 -7.60
N LEU A 43 16.75 -4.81 -8.29
CA LEU A 43 16.44 -3.58 -9.00
C LEU A 43 15.22 -3.83 -9.90
N HIS A 44 14.02 -3.65 -9.34
CA HIS A 44 12.79 -3.86 -10.07
C HIS A 44 12.83 -2.84 -11.23
N PRO A 45 12.58 -3.24 -12.48
CA PRO A 45 12.62 -2.31 -13.62
C PRO A 45 11.63 -1.14 -13.45
N LEU A 46 10.67 -1.31 -12.53
CA LEU A 46 9.65 -0.33 -12.14
C LEU A 46 10.09 0.61 -11.00
N THR A 47 11.32 0.52 -10.47
CA THR A 47 11.77 1.32 -9.31
C THR A 47 11.57 2.82 -9.52
N HIS A 48 11.91 3.34 -10.70
CA HIS A 48 11.67 4.75 -11.04
C HIS A 48 10.19 5.13 -11.01
N HIS A 49 9.30 4.24 -11.49
CA HIS A 49 7.86 4.47 -11.44
C HIS A 49 7.34 4.43 -10.01
N HIS A 50 7.81 3.48 -9.20
CA HIS A 50 7.45 3.40 -7.79
C HIS A 50 7.90 4.62 -7.00
N ASN A 51 9.12 5.14 -7.21
CA ASN A 51 9.58 6.37 -6.55
C ASN A 51 8.63 7.54 -6.81
N LYS A 52 8.25 7.78 -8.07
CA LYS A 52 7.32 8.87 -8.41
C LYS A 52 5.93 8.67 -7.79
N VAL A 53 5.44 7.44 -7.75
CA VAL A 53 4.15 7.12 -7.13
C VAL A 53 4.22 7.28 -5.61
N CYS A 54 5.32 6.87 -4.98
CA CYS A 54 5.59 7.04 -3.56
C CYS A 54 5.69 8.52 -3.17
N ASP A 55 6.36 9.34 -3.98
CA ASP A 55 6.42 10.79 -3.76
C ASP A 55 5.02 11.42 -3.79
N GLY A 56 4.18 11.00 -4.75
CA GLY A 56 2.79 11.44 -4.83
C GLY A 56 1.96 10.99 -3.62
N LEU A 57 2.14 9.75 -3.20
CA LEU A 57 1.46 9.17 -2.04
C LEU A 57 1.86 9.89 -0.75
N ASN A 58 3.16 10.13 -0.54
CA ASN A 58 3.70 10.84 0.61
C ASN A 58 3.15 12.27 0.69
N LYS A 59 3.10 13.00 -0.43
CA LYS A 59 2.45 14.32 -0.48
C LYS A 59 0.98 14.27 -0.07
N GLY A 60 0.25 13.22 -0.48
CA GLY A 60 -1.13 13.00 -0.07
C GLY A 60 -1.26 12.73 1.43
N VAL A 61 -0.35 11.92 1.98
CA VAL A 61 -0.27 11.65 3.42
C VAL A 61 0.06 12.92 4.19
N ASP A 62 1.03 13.71 3.76
CA ASP A 62 1.42 14.97 4.38
C ASP A 62 0.26 15.97 4.40
N PHE A 63 -0.50 16.04 3.30
CA PHE A 63 -1.70 16.86 3.21
C PHE A 63 -2.81 16.39 4.19
N ALA A 64 -2.99 15.08 4.36
CA ALA A 64 -4.01 14.52 5.24
C ALA A 64 -3.60 14.52 6.72
N SER A 65 -2.30 14.43 7.01
CA SER A 65 -1.69 14.35 8.33
C SER A 65 -2.25 15.38 9.35
N PRO A 66 -2.36 16.68 9.05
CA PRO A 66 -2.91 17.64 10.01
C PRO A 66 -4.38 17.39 10.36
N TYR A 67 -5.17 16.82 9.44
CA TYR A 67 -6.57 16.47 9.70
C TYR A 67 -6.68 15.22 10.56
N VAL A 68 -5.85 14.22 10.29
CA VAL A 68 -5.75 13.00 11.11
C VAL A 68 -5.32 13.37 12.53
N ALA A 69 -4.33 14.25 12.68
CA ALA A 69 -3.88 14.73 13.98
C ALA A 69 -4.99 15.44 14.77
N LYS A 70 -5.82 16.27 14.11
CA LYS A 70 -6.99 16.90 14.75
C LYS A 70 -8.02 15.89 15.23
N VAL A 71 -8.30 14.87 14.42
CA VAL A 71 -9.22 13.79 14.81
C VAL A 71 -8.66 13.02 16.00
N GLN A 72 -7.38 12.64 15.95
CA GLN A 72 -6.72 11.94 17.05
C GLN A 72 -6.78 12.75 18.35
N GLN A 73 -6.44 14.04 18.29
CA GLN A 73 -6.54 14.95 19.44
C GLN A 73 -7.97 15.01 20.02
N GLY A 74 -8.99 15.03 19.16
CA GLY A 74 -10.39 14.98 19.59
C GLY A 74 -10.76 13.66 20.27
N LEU A 75 -10.31 12.52 19.75
CA LEU A 75 -10.50 11.22 20.40
C LEU A 75 -9.80 11.16 21.76
N ASP A 76 -8.57 11.66 21.86
CA ASP A 76 -7.82 11.68 23.11
C ASP A 76 -8.53 12.52 24.18
N GLN A 77 -9.02 13.70 23.81
CA GLN A 77 -9.69 14.63 24.72
C GLN A 77 -11.09 14.18 25.16
N HIS A 78 -11.83 13.48 24.31
CA HIS A 78 -13.23 13.16 24.58
C HIS A 78 -13.52 11.67 24.81
N VAL A 79 -12.85 10.78 24.08
CA VAL A 79 -13.09 9.34 24.14
C VAL A 79 -12.16 8.71 25.16
N PHE A 80 -10.85 8.85 24.98
CA PHE A 80 -9.88 8.19 25.87
C PHE A 80 -9.78 8.86 27.26
N ALA A 81 -10.10 10.14 27.37
CA ALA A 81 -10.23 10.82 28.67
C ALA A 81 -11.48 10.40 29.46
N HIS A 82 -12.50 9.82 28.81
CA HIS A 82 -13.77 9.48 29.44
C HIS A 82 -13.59 8.39 30.53
N PRO A 83 -14.26 8.50 31.70
CA PRO A 83 -14.11 7.53 32.79
C PRO A 83 -14.37 6.08 32.37
N LEU A 84 -15.35 5.86 31.50
CA LEU A 84 -15.63 4.53 30.95
C LEU A 84 -14.48 3.99 30.08
N ALA A 85 -13.84 4.82 29.26
CA ALA A 85 -12.73 4.37 28.42
C ALA A 85 -11.52 3.95 29.26
N LYS A 86 -11.27 4.67 30.37
CA LYS A 86 -10.26 4.30 31.38
C LYS A 86 -10.65 3.03 32.13
N GLN A 87 -11.91 2.93 32.57
CA GLN A 87 -12.42 1.77 33.29
C GLN A 87 -12.35 0.48 32.47
N TYR A 88 -12.61 0.56 31.16
CA TYR A 88 -12.54 -0.59 30.25
C TYR A 88 -11.17 -0.80 29.62
N GLU A 89 -10.17 0.01 30.00
CA GLU A 89 -8.79 -0.03 29.49
C GLU A 89 -8.74 -0.07 27.96
N VAL A 90 -9.56 0.78 27.32
CA VAL A 90 -9.77 0.72 25.86
C VAL A 90 -8.44 0.87 25.11
N GLU A 91 -7.56 1.74 25.56
CA GLU A 91 -6.23 1.96 24.96
C GLU A 91 -5.37 0.68 25.03
N SER A 92 -5.27 0.06 26.21
CA SER A 92 -4.52 -1.20 26.42
C SER A 92 -5.04 -2.34 25.53
N LYS A 93 -6.37 -2.46 25.39
CA LYS A 93 -6.99 -3.45 24.50
C LYS A 93 -6.71 -3.15 23.04
N LEU A 94 -6.71 -1.88 22.64
CA LEU A 94 -6.38 -1.47 21.28
C LEU A 94 -4.93 -1.81 20.93
N GLU A 95 -3.99 -1.56 21.85
CA GLU A 95 -2.59 -1.95 21.70
C GLU A 95 -2.42 -3.48 21.63
N THR A 96 -3.18 -4.22 22.44
CA THR A 96 -3.17 -5.70 22.38
C THR A 96 -3.66 -6.21 21.02
N VAL A 97 -4.72 -5.61 20.47
CA VAL A 97 -5.24 -5.97 19.14
C VAL A 97 -4.23 -5.61 18.06
N LYS A 98 -3.58 -4.44 18.13
CA LYS A 98 -2.50 -4.06 17.20
C LYS A 98 -1.33 -5.06 17.28
N ALA A 99 -0.92 -5.44 18.48
CA ALA A 99 0.13 -6.43 18.68
C ALA A 99 -0.25 -7.79 18.09
N TYR A 100 -1.49 -8.24 18.30
CA TYR A 100 -2.00 -9.49 17.74
C TYR A 100 -2.06 -9.42 16.20
N HIS A 101 -2.56 -8.31 15.65
CA HIS A 101 -2.55 -8.09 14.21
C HIS A 101 -1.13 -8.18 13.65
N ASN A 102 -0.18 -7.48 14.26
CA ASN A 102 1.22 -7.49 13.81
C ASN A 102 1.88 -8.85 13.94
N ALA A 103 1.56 -9.63 14.98
CA ALA A 103 2.12 -10.96 15.17
C ALA A 103 1.54 -12.00 14.22
N TYR A 104 0.22 -11.96 13.97
CA TYR A 104 -0.48 -13.06 13.32
C TYR A 104 -1.04 -12.73 11.95
N VAL A 105 -1.52 -11.50 11.71
CA VAL A 105 -2.17 -11.13 10.45
C VAL A 105 -1.18 -10.51 9.49
N TRP A 106 -0.33 -9.60 9.98
CA TRP A 106 0.64 -8.88 9.20
C TRP A 106 1.57 -9.78 8.36
N PRO A 107 2.06 -10.94 8.83
CA PRO A 107 2.87 -11.82 7.99
C PRO A 107 2.15 -12.33 6.75
N TYR A 108 0.84 -12.58 6.82
CA TYR A 108 0.04 -12.98 5.66
C TYR A 108 -0.21 -11.81 4.72
N VAL A 109 -0.40 -10.61 5.27
CA VAL A 109 -0.52 -9.38 4.47
C VAL A 109 0.77 -9.13 3.69
N VAL A 110 1.93 -9.30 4.33
CA VAL A 110 3.24 -9.23 3.66
C VAL A 110 3.36 -10.25 2.54
N LYS A 111 3.01 -11.52 2.78
CA LYS A 111 3.00 -12.54 1.71
C LYS A 111 2.09 -12.18 0.54
N MET A 112 0.90 -11.64 0.82
CA MET A 112 0.01 -11.13 -0.22
C MET A 112 0.67 -10.01 -1.04
N PHE A 113 1.40 -9.10 -0.39
CA PHE A 113 2.14 -8.03 -1.07
C PHE A 113 3.31 -8.55 -1.91
N GLU A 114 4.01 -9.59 -1.47
CA GLU A 114 5.03 -10.28 -2.28
C GLU A 114 4.40 -10.86 -3.56
N TYR A 115 3.19 -11.42 -3.49
CA TYR A 115 2.47 -11.86 -4.70
C TYR A 115 2.09 -10.70 -5.63
N ILE A 116 1.75 -9.53 -5.08
CA ILE A 116 1.50 -8.32 -5.89
C ILE A 116 2.77 -7.93 -6.67
N GLU A 117 3.95 -7.98 -6.04
CA GLU A 117 5.23 -7.69 -6.74
C GLU A 117 5.47 -8.65 -7.92
N ILE A 118 5.24 -9.95 -7.72
CA ILE A 118 5.37 -10.96 -8.78
C ILE A 118 4.38 -10.69 -9.92
N LEU A 119 3.14 -10.29 -9.59
CA LEU A 119 2.12 -9.94 -10.58
C LEU A 119 2.47 -8.67 -11.36
N GLU A 120 2.98 -7.64 -10.68
CA GLU A 120 3.45 -6.40 -11.32
C GLU A 120 4.54 -6.69 -12.34
N LEU A 121 5.52 -7.53 -11.99
CA LEU A 121 6.61 -7.91 -12.87
C LEU A 121 6.08 -8.61 -14.13
N HIS A 122 5.25 -9.64 -13.96
CA HIS A 122 4.67 -10.36 -15.10
C HIS A 122 3.80 -9.47 -15.99
N LEU A 123 2.99 -8.58 -15.39
CA LEU A 123 2.18 -7.63 -16.15
C LEU A 123 3.06 -6.66 -16.94
N CYS A 124 4.12 -6.15 -16.32
CA CYS A 124 5.06 -5.25 -16.97
C CYS A 124 5.78 -5.93 -18.14
N GLU A 125 6.24 -7.16 -17.96
CA GLU A 125 6.87 -7.94 -19.03
C GLU A 125 5.89 -8.20 -20.17
N HIS A 126 4.67 -8.65 -19.86
CA HIS A 126 3.64 -8.92 -20.85
C HIS A 126 3.30 -7.66 -21.65
N LEU A 127 3.05 -6.54 -20.99
CA LEU A 127 2.72 -5.28 -21.65
C LEU A 127 3.87 -4.77 -22.52
N THR A 128 5.11 -4.88 -22.05
CA THR A 128 6.31 -4.53 -22.84
C THR A 128 6.40 -5.38 -24.10
N GLN A 129 6.16 -6.68 -24.00
CA GLN A 129 6.17 -7.59 -25.15
C GLN A 129 5.07 -7.24 -26.16
N GLN A 130 3.84 -6.96 -25.71
CA GLN A 130 2.76 -6.56 -26.61
C GLN A 130 3.05 -5.21 -27.28
N TRP A 131 3.61 -4.25 -26.54
CA TRP A 131 4.01 -2.97 -27.08
C TRP A 131 5.11 -3.10 -28.13
N ALA A 132 6.12 -3.95 -27.89
CA ALA A 132 7.17 -4.23 -28.86
C ALA A 132 6.60 -4.81 -30.17
N LYS A 133 5.66 -5.76 -30.08
CA LYS A 133 4.95 -6.30 -31.24
C LYS A 133 4.17 -5.21 -31.99
N LEU A 134 3.43 -4.37 -31.27
CA LEU A 134 2.67 -3.27 -31.85
C LEU A 134 3.59 -2.27 -32.59
N LYS A 135 4.73 -1.92 -31.98
CA LYS A 135 5.71 -1.00 -32.55
C LYS A 135 6.31 -1.55 -33.85
N LEU A 136 6.61 -2.85 -33.90
CA LEU A 136 7.07 -3.51 -35.13
C LEU A 136 6.01 -3.50 -36.22
N LEU A 137 4.74 -3.71 -35.87
CA LEU A 137 3.63 -3.61 -36.83
C LEU A 137 3.52 -2.18 -37.38
N ILE A 138 3.49 -1.17 -36.52
CA ILE A 138 3.40 0.24 -36.95
C ILE A 138 4.57 0.64 -37.85
N SER A 139 5.80 0.23 -37.49
CA SER A 139 7.01 0.50 -38.29
C SER A 139 7.02 -0.19 -39.65
N LYS A 140 6.20 -1.22 -39.87
CA LYS A 140 6.09 -1.92 -41.16
C LYS A 140 5.09 -1.24 -42.11
N TYR A 141 4.20 -0.40 -41.57
CA TYR A 141 3.18 0.35 -42.31
C TYR A 141 3.50 1.86 -42.44
N THR A 142 4.65 2.29 -41.94
CA THR A 142 5.20 3.64 -42.11
C THR A 142 6.46 3.56 -42.97
#